data_AF-A0A2R6IMB6-F1
#
_entry.id   AF-A0A2R6IMB6-F1
#
_cell.length_a   1.000
_cell.length_b   1.000
_cell.length_c   1.000
_cell.angle_alpha   90.00
_cell.angle_beta   90.00
_cell.angle_gamma   90.00
#
_symmetry.space_group_name_H-M   'P 1'
#
loop_
_entity.id
_entity.type
_entity.pdbx_description
1 polymer ?
#
loop_
_entity_poly.entity_id
_entity_poly.type
_entity_poly.pdbx_seq_one_letter_code
_entity_poly.pdbx_strand_id
1 'polypeptide(L)'
;MRLPQARVALLEAASATDARTVEQLASDTDRKPETVTRAAFALRDEGLVDVAERVEESASLTDEGETYRDEGLPEVRLYRAAREAGDGDPVPMGEAVDAAGLEGPAVDIALANYARKGYGVVDAGEVTADPDADPDADPETAALDALAADESVDDADVLDRLESRGLVELNERTVRSVTLTDAGVTALMEGVEAAETVDRLTPELLTSGEWADVEFAEYNVEADAPAVEGGREHVLRGMAERVKDVLVGMGFREMEGPHADADFWINDCLFMPQDHPARTHWDRFALDVPPAADLPEGLVDRVEAAHRDGVGDDGDGYHSPWSEEFARAVALRGHTTSLSMRYLSGYADADLEPPKRYFSVEKAYRNDTLDSTHLLEFFQIEGWVMAEDLSVRDLMGTFEEFYRQFGIEEIRFKPHYNPYTEPSFELFGEHPETGEEIEIGNSGMFREEVLSPLGVDCDVMAWGLALERLAMLTTGAEDIRDLHGTLADLEFLRSAEVTY
;
A
#
# COMPACT_ATOMS: atom_id res chain seq x y z
N MET A 1 -5.27 -47.41 -32.45
CA MET A 1 -4.54 -46.88 -31.27
C MET A 1 -5.45 -46.91 -30.05
N ARG A 2 -4.94 -47.16 -28.83
CA ARG A 2 -5.75 -47.09 -27.60
C ARG A 2 -5.41 -45.83 -26.84
N LEU A 3 -6.40 -44.99 -26.55
CA LEU A 3 -6.22 -43.71 -25.86
C LEU A 3 -7.28 -43.53 -24.78
N PRO A 4 -7.03 -42.74 -23.73
CA PRO A 4 -8.06 -42.34 -22.78
C PRO A 4 -9.31 -41.78 -23.47
N GLN A 5 -10.48 -42.03 -22.90
CA GLN A 5 -11.77 -41.71 -23.51
C GLN A 5 -11.93 -40.23 -23.89
N ALA A 6 -11.32 -39.31 -23.13
CA ALA A 6 -11.30 -37.89 -23.44
C ALA A 6 -10.44 -37.54 -24.67
N ARG A 7 -9.31 -38.24 -24.88
CA ARG A 7 -8.45 -38.05 -26.06
C ARG A 7 -9.12 -38.60 -27.32
N VAL A 8 -9.79 -39.74 -27.22
CA VAL A 8 -10.59 -40.29 -28.34
C VAL A 8 -11.69 -39.31 -28.74
N ALA A 9 -12.47 -38.83 -27.77
CA ALA A 9 -13.54 -37.88 -28.03
C ALA A 9 -13.03 -36.56 -28.63
N LEU A 10 -11.86 -36.07 -28.19
CA LEU A 10 -11.26 -34.87 -28.74
C LEU A 10 -10.78 -35.08 -30.19
N LEU A 11 -10.10 -36.19 -30.47
CA LEU A 11 -9.69 -36.55 -31.84
C LEU A 11 -10.90 -36.60 -32.78
N GLU A 12 -11.98 -37.28 -32.37
CA GLU A 12 -13.21 -37.40 -33.16
C GLU A 12 -13.92 -36.05 -33.39
N ALA A 13 -13.79 -35.10 -32.46
CA ALA A 13 -14.44 -33.79 -32.52
C ALA A 13 -13.58 -32.68 -33.16
N ALA A 14 -12.25 -32.87 -33.24
CA ALA A 14 -11.32 -31.92 -33.84
C ALA A 14 -11.41 -31.97 -35.39
N SER A 15 -11.11 -30.86 -36.04
CA SER A 15 -11.09 -30.75 -37.51
C SER A 15 -9.67 -30.61 -38.02
N ALA A 16 -9.41 -31.14 -39.21
CA ALA A 16 -8.13 -30.96 -39.92
C ALA A 16 -8.05 -29.65 -40.69
N THR A 17 -9.19 -28.99 -40.92
CA THR A 17 -9.29 -27.77 -41.73
C THR A 17 -9.68 -26.54 -40.93
N ASP A 18 -10.38 -26.72 -39.80
CA ASP A 18 -10.95 -25.63 -39.02
C ASP A 18 -10.45 -25.71 -37.58
N ALA A 19 -9.73 -24.68 -37.14
CA ALA A 19 -9.27 -24.59 -35.75
C ALA A 19 -10.49 -24.44 -34.82
N ARG A 20 -10.61 -25.32 -33.83
CA ARG A 20 -11.77 -25.37 -32.92
C ARG A 20 -11.35 -25.02 -31.50
N THR A 21 -12.08 -24.12 -30.83
CA THR A 21 -11.69 -23.71 -29.48
C THR A 21 -11.93 -24.82 -28.46
N VAL A 22 -11.19 -24.79 -27.36
CA VAL A 22 -11.41 -25.71 -26.22
C VAL A 22 -12.85 -25.65 -25.73
N GLU A 23 -13.50 -24.48 -25.67
CA GLU A 23 -14.92 -24.41 -25.26
C GLU A 23 -15.86 -25.09 -26.24
N GLN A 24 -15.64 -24.93 -27.55
CA GLN A 24 -16.45 -25.61 -28.57
C GLN A 24 -16.30 -27.13 -28.47
N LEU A 25 -15.06 -27.61 -28.32
CA LEU A 25 -14.76 -29.03 -28.16
C LEU A 25 -15.31 -29.60 -26.85
N ALA A 26 -15.28 -28.82 -25.76
CA ALA A 26 -15.89 -29.17 -24.48
C ALA A 26 -17.41 -29.35 -24.60
N SER A 27 -18.09 -28.41 -25.26
CA SER A 27 -19.52 -28.50 -25.54
C SER A 27 -19.86 -29.71 -26.42
N ASP A 28 -19.14 -29.92 -27.52
CA ASP A 28 -19.41 -31.00 -28.47
C ASP A 28 -19.13 -32.39 -27.91
N THR A 29 -18.20 -32.48 -26.96
CA THR A 29 -17.85 -33.75 -26.30
C THR A 29 -18.54 -33.96 -24.96
N ASP A 30 -19.44 -33.05 -24.54
CA ASP A 30 -20.11 -33.06 -23.21
C ASP A 30 -19.13 -33.24 -22.05
N ARG A 31 -18.05 -32.44 -22.07
CA ARG A 31 -16.95 -32.51 -21.09
C ARG A 31 -16.61 -31.11 -20.58
N LYS A 32 -15.95 -31.09 -19.42
CA LYS A 32 -15.45 -29.82 -18.87
C LYS A 32 -14.26 -29.31 -19.70
N PRO A 33 -14.10 -27.99 -19.87
CA PRO A 33 -12.98 -27.39 -20.60
C PRO A 33 -11.60 -27.88 -20.13
N GLU A 34 -11.40 -28.08 -18.82
CA GLU A 34 -10.12 -28.52 -18.26
C GLU A 34 -9.75 -29.94 -18.72
N THR A 35 -10.77 -30.80 -18.87
CA THR A 35 -10.60 -32.17 -19.39
C THR A 35 -10.21 -32.15 -20.86
N VAL A 36 -10.81 -31.25 -21.65
CA VAL A 36 -10.50 -31.08 -23.08
C VAL A 36 -9.12 -30.49 -23.27
N THR A 37 -8.74 -29.46 -22.51
CA THR A 37 -7.40 -28.88 -22.52
C THR A 37 -6.34 -29.93 -22.23
N ARG A 38 -6.53 -30.76 -21.20
CA ARG A 38 -5.60 -31.85 -20.86
C ARG A 38 -5.48 -32.86 -22.00
N ALA A 39 -6.60 -33.23 -22.62
CA ALA A 39 -6.61 -34.14 -23.76
C ALA A 39 -5.89 -33.53 -24.97
N ALA A 40 -6.08 -32.23 -25.24
CA ALA A 40 -5.47 -31.52 -26.36
C ALA A 40 -3.94 -31.47 -26.22
N PHE A 41 -3.43 -31.13 -25.04
CA PHE A 41 -1.98 -31.09 -24.80
C PHE A 41 -1.34 -32.47 -24.93
N ALA A 42 -1.94 -33.50 -24.35
CA ALA A 42 -1.40 -34.85 -24.48
C ALA A 42 -1.38 -35.34 -25.94
N LEU A 43 -2.45 -35.06 -26.70
CA LEU A 43 -2.48 -35.38 -28.13
C LEU A 43 -1.48 -34.56 -28.95
N ARG A 44 -1.19 -33.32 -28.53
CA ARG A 44 -0.14 -32.49 -29.13
C ARG A 44 1.24 -33.06 -28.89
N ASP A 45 1.51 -33.53 -27.67
CA ASP A 45 2.80 -34.14 -27.32
C ASP A 45 3.02 -35.46 -28.09
N GLU A 46 1.93 -36.16 -28.41
CA GLU A 46 1.93 -37.32 -29.32
C GLU A 46 1.97 -36.92 -30.82
N GLY A 47 1.95 -35.62 -31.14
CA GLY A 47 2.00 -35.07 -32.50
C GLY A 47 0.70 -35.22 -33.31
N LEU A 48 -0.42 -35.56 -32.65
CA LEU A 48 -1.71 -35.85 -33.29
C LEU A 48 -2.60 -34.61 -33.47
N VAL A 49 -2.39 -33.56 -32.67
CA VAL A 49 -3.06 -32.27 -32.82
C VAL A 49 -2.06 -31.12 -32.68
N ASP A 50 -2.35 -30.01 -33.33
CA ASP A 50 -1.70 -28.73 -33.03
C ASP A 50 -2.60 -27.93 -32.09
N VAL A 51 -1.98 -27.28 -31.09
CA VAL A 51 -2.66 -26.37 -30.17
C VAL A 51 -2.08 -24.98 -30.38
N ALA A 52 -2.93 -24.05 -30.82
CA ALA A 52 -2.58 -22.64 -30.93
C ALA A 52 -3.21 -21.87 -29.77
N GLU A 53 -2.46 -20.89 -29.26
CA GLU A 53 -2.90 -20.01 -28.19
C GLU A 53 -3.00 -18.58 -28.73
N ARG A 54 -4.05 -17.87 -28.32
CA ARG A 54 -4.20 -16.43 -28.55
C ARG A 54 -4.75 -15.80 -27.28
N VAL A 55 -4.27 -14.60 -26.96
CA VAL A 55 -4.82 -13.81 -25.85
C VAL A 55 -6.00 -13.02 -26.42
N GLU A 56 -7.13 -13.08 -25.73
CA GLU A 56 -8.24 -12.14 -25.90
C GLU A 56 -8.25 -11.21 -24.70
N GLU A 57 -8.19 -9.91 -24.98
CA GLU A 57 -8.40 -8.87 -23.99
C GLU A 57 -9.89 -8.52 -24.00
N SER A 58 -10.46 -8.35 -22.81
CA SER A 58 -11.83 -7.88 -22.62
C SER A 58 -11.84 -6.79 -21.58
N ALA A 59 -12.67 -5.77 -21.81
CA ALA A 59 -12.86 -4.68 -20.88
C ALA A 59 -14.28 -4.74 -20.31
N SER A 60 -14.43 -4.48 -19.01
CA SER A 60 -15.74 -4.37 -18.35
C SER A 60 -15.81 -3.12 -17.49
N LEU A 61 -16.99 -2.52 -17.37
CA LEU A 61 -17.21 -1.35 -16.52
C LEU A 61 -17.09 -1.74 -15.04
N THR A 62 -16.51 -0.84 -14.25
CA THR A 62 -16.62 -0.89 -12.77
C THR A 62 -17.92 -0.24 -12.31
N ASP A 63 -18.28 -0.40 -11.03
CA ASP A 63 -19.43 0.29 -10.42
C ASP A 63 -19.33 1.83 -10.58
N GLU A 64 -18.12 2.39 -10.49
CA GLU A 64 -17.86 3.81 -10.71
C GLU A 64 -17.98 4.19 -12.19
N GLY A 65 -17.47 3.32 -13.09
CA GLY A 65 -17.64 3.47 -14.54
C GLY A 65 -19.11 3.48 -14.97
N GLU A 66 -19.94 2.61 -14.41
CA GLU A 66 -21.39 2.61 -14.62
C GLU A 66 -22.04 3.91 -14.12
N THR A 67 -21.65 4.35 -12.92
CA THR A 67 -22.16 5.60 -12.32
C THR A 67 -21.83 6.81 -13.21
N TYR A 68 -20.59 6.93 -13.69
CA TYR A 68 -20.19 8.05 -14.56
C TYR A 68 -20.72 7.93 -15.98
N ARG A 69 -21.05 6.73 -16.47
CA ARG A 69 -21.81 6.59 -17.72
C ARG A 69 -23.21 7.17 -17.57
N ASP A 70 -23.90 6.85 -16.47
CA ASP A 70 -25.28 7.28 -16.25
C ASP A 70 -25.41 8.76 -15.87
N GLU A 71 -24.52 9.25 -14.99
CA GLU A 71 -24.54 10.66 -14.55
C GLU A 71 -23.74 11.59 -15.46
N GLY A 72 -22.85 11.04 -16.28
CA GLY A 72 -21.85 11.76 -17.06
C GLY A 72 -20.53 11.93 -16.30
N LEU A 73 -19.42 11.91 -17.04
CA LEU A 73 -18.08 12.14 -16.47
C LEU A 73 -18.03 13.48 -15.71
N PRO A 74 -17.34 13.55 -14.54
CA PRO A 74 -17.31 14.75 -13.70
C PRO A 74 -16.91 16.03 -14.46
N GLU A 75 -15.90 15.94 -15.32
CA GLU A 75 -15.44 17.06 -16.14
C GLU A 75 -16.44 17.51 -17.22
N VAL A 76 -17.24 16.59 -17.75
CA VAL A 76 -18.31 16.88 -18.72
C VAL A 76 -19.48 17.57 -18.02
N ARG A 77 -19.84 17.10 -16.82
CA ARG A 77 -20.85 17.74 -15.97
C ARG A 77 -20.45 19.17 -15.60
N LEU A 78 -19.19 19.36 -15.20
CA LEU A 78 -18.63 20.68 -14.91
C LEU A 78 -18.69 21.60 -16.13
N TYR A 79 -18.37 21.08 -17.33
CA TYR A 79 -18.41 21.87 -18.57
C TYR A 79 -19.81 22.34 -18.90
N ARG A 80 -20.78 21.43 -18.84
CA ARG A 80 -22.20 21.74 -19.10
C ARG A 80 -22.72 22.78 -18.09
N ALA A 81 -22.38 22.63 -16.81
CA ALA A 81 -22.76 23.58 -15.77
C ALA A 81 -22.13 24.98 -15.97
N ALA A 82 -20.83 25.04 -16.27
CA ALA A 82 -20.14 26.29 -16.53
C ALA A 82 -20.68 26.99 -17.80
N ARG A 83 -21.01 26.23 -18.84
CA ARG A 83 -21.58 26.75 -20.09
C ARG A 83 -22.99 27.29 -19.89
N GLU A 84 -23.81 26.63 -19.08
CA GLU A 84 -25.17 27.10 -18.76
C GLU A 84 -25.16 28.34 -17.87
N ALA A 85 -24.25 28.41 -16.90
CA ALA A 85 -24.17 29.54 -15.96
C ALA A 85 -23.53 30.79 -16.57
N GLY A 86 -22.50 30.63 -17.43
CA GLY A 86 -21.69 31.74 -17.94
C GLY A 86 -21.85 32.07 -19.42
N ASP A 87 -22.44 31.20 -20.25
CA ASP A 87 -22.47 31.34 -21.72
C ASP A 87 -21.09 31.66 -22.35
N GLY A 88 -20.01 31.13 -21.75
CA GLY A 88 -18.61 31.37 -22.15
C GLY A 88 -17.89 32.49 -21.38
N ASP A 89 -18.58 33.21 -20.49
CA ASP A 89 -17.95 34.09 -19.51
C ASP A 89 -17.45 33.29 -18.27
N PRO A 90 -16.45 33.80 -17.53
CA PRO A 90 -15.98 33.17 -16.30
C PRO A 90 -17.08 33.08 -15.23
N VAL A 91 -17.21 31.89 -14.64
CA VAL A 91 -18.17 31.61 -13.56
C VAL A 91 -17.40 31.28 -12.28
N PRO A 92 -17.83 31.77 -11.10
CA PRO A 92 -17.23 31.35 -9.83
C PRO A 92 -17.22 29.82 -9.69
N MET A 93 -16.06 29.25 -9.36
CA MET A 93 -15.86 27.80 -9.33
C MET A 93 -16.88 27.09 -8.43
N GLY A 94 -17.17 27.65 -7.25
CA GLY A 94 -18.17 27.07 -6.34
C GLY A 94 -19.56 26.99 -6.97
N GLU A 95 -19.97 27.99 -7.74
CA GLU A 95 -21.27 27.98 -8.44
C GLU A 95 -21.32 26.93 -9.54
N ALA A 96 -20.24 26.77 -10.32
CA ALA A 96 -20.14 25.75 -11.36
C ALA A 96 -20.10 24.32 -10.79
N VAL A 97 -19.38 24.11 -9.68
CA VAL A 97 -19.29 22.83 -8.96
C VAL A 97 -20.63 22.44 -8.35
N ASP A 98 -21.30 23.37 -7.67
CA ASP A 98 -22.63 23.16 -7.08
C ASP A 98 -23.68 22.85 -8.17
N ALA A 99 -23.65 23.58 -9.29
CA ALA A 99 -24.55 23.36 -10.42
C ALA A 99 -24.28 22.02 -11.14
N ALA A 100 -23.03 21.57 -11.16
CA ALA A 100 -22.66 20.25 -11.69
C ALA A 100 -23.02 19.10 -10.74
N GLY A 101 -23.39 19.39 -9.49
CA GLY A 101 -23.69 18.40 -8.45
C GLY A 101 -22.49 17.53 -8.09
N LEU A 102 -21.29 18.11 -8.10
CA LEU A 102 -20.04 17.41 -7.79
C LEU A 102 -19.72 17.54 -6.30
N GLU A 103 -19.39 16.43 -5.65
CA GLU A 103 -19.02 16.39 -4.24
C GLU A 103 -17.74 15.57 -4.02
N GLY A 104 -16.95 15.93 -3.02
CA GLY A 104 -15.77 15.18 -2.61
C GLY A 104 -14.74 15.00 -3.74
N PRO A 105 -14.17 13.80 -3.94
CA PRO A 105 -13.13 13.54 -4.95
C PRO A 105 -13.54 13.87 -6.39
N ALA A 106 -14.84 13.85 -6.71
CA ALA A 106 -15.34 14.15 -8.05
C ALA A 106 -15.04 15.60 -8.48
N VAL A 107 -14.89 16.52 -7.53
CA VAL A 107 -14.51 17.92 -7.80
C VAL A 107 -13.07 17.98 -8.34
N ASP A 108 -12.13 17.32 -7.66
CA ASP A 108 -10.73 17.31 -8.06
C ASP A 108 -10.54 16.59 -9.39
N ILE A 109 -11.24 15.47 -9.60
CA ILE A 109 -11.27 14.74 -10.87
C ILE A 109 -11.79 15.62 -12.01
N ALA A 110 -12.90 16.33 -11.78
CA ALA A 110 -13.46 17.23 -12.77
C ALA A 110 -12.47 18.32 -13.15
N LEU A 111 -11.87 19.01 -12.18
CA LEU A 111 -10.93 20.11 -12.40
C LEU A 111 -9.65 19.65 -13.12
N ALA A 112 -9.08 18.50 -12.73
CA ALA A 112 -7.88 17.96 -13.35
C ALA A 112 -8.09 17.61 -14.83
N ASN A 113 -9.26 17.05 -15.16
CA ASN A 113 -9.58 16.64 -16.53
C ASN A 113 -10.14 17.77 -17.40
N TYR A 114 -10.74 18.80 -16.79
CA TYR A 114 -11.38 19.92 -17.49
C TYR A 114 -10.45 20.61 -18.49
N ALA A 115 -9.27 21.05 -18.03
CA ALA A 115 -8.29 21.71 -18.87
C ALA A 115 -7.59 20.74 -19.82
N ARG A 116 -7.32 19.50 -19.35
CA ARG A 116 -6.68 18.44 -20.14
C ARG A 116 -7.47 18.10 -21.40
N LYS A 117 -8.80 18.02 -21.27
CA LYS A 117 -9.72 17.69 -22.36
C LYS A 117 -10.14 18.90 -23.20
N GLY A 118 -9.61 20.09 -22.91
CA GLY A 118 -9.93 21.29 -23.66
C GLY A 118 -11.36 21.80 -23.45
N TYR A 119 -12.00 21.46 -22.33
CA TYR A 119 -13.32 22.00 -21.98
C TYR A 119 -13.27 23.44 -21.48
N GLY A 120 -12.07 23.95 -21.24
CA GLY A 120 -11.82 25.37 -21.01
C GLY A 120 -10.72 25.60 -19.99
N VAL A 121 -10.82 26.72 -19.27
CA VAL A 121 -9.75 27.19 -18.38
C VAL A 121 -10.28 27.32 -16.97
N VAL A 122 -9.48 26.87 -16.01
CA VAL A 122 -9.67 27.11 -14.58
C VAL A 122 -8.58 28.08 -14.13
N ASP A 123 -8.97 29.27 -13.67
CA ASP A 123 -8.01 30.30 -13.22
C ASP A 123 -8.60 31.10 -12.05
N ALA A 124 -7.75 31.41 -11.06
CA ALA A 124 -8.07 32.30 -9.94
C ALA A 124 -9.43 32.07 -9.21
N GLY A 125 -9.90 30.82 -9.15
CA GLY A 125 -11.18 30.47 -8.51
C GLY A 125 -12.41 30.63 -9.43
N GLU A 126 -12.20 30.81 -10.73
CA GLU A 126 -13.22 30.85 -11.76
C GLU A 126 -13.00 29.72 -12.79
N VAL A 127 -14.10 29.27 -13.39
CA VAL A 127 -14.12 28.26 -14.47
C VAL A 127 -14.76 28.91 -15.70
N THR A 128 -14.08 28.78 -16.84
CA THR A 128 -14.57 29.26 -18.14
C THR A 128 -14.73 28.07 -19.07
N ALA A 129 -15.91 27.89 -19.66
CA ALA A 129 -16.17 26.86 -20.66
C ALA A 129 -15.72 27.32 -22.05
N ASP A 130 -14.94 26.50 -22.75
CA ASP A 130 -14.56 26.75 -24.14
C ASP A 130 -15.80 26.56 -25.04
N PRO A 131 -16.24 27.59 -25.79
CA PRO A 131 -17.44 27.49 -26.62
C PRO A 131 -17.32 26.50 -27.79
N ASP A 132 -16.10 26.16 -28.19
CA ASP A 132 -15.81 25.25 -29.30
C ASP A 132 -15.64 23.79 -28.84
N ALA A 133 -15.68 23.53 -27.53
CA ALA A 133 -15.59 22.17 -26.99
C ALA A 133 -16.87 21.37 -27.24
N ASP A 134 -16.70 20.14 -27.72
CA ASP A 134 -17.79 19.18 -27.96
C ASP A 134 -17.71 18.03 -26.94
N PRO A 135 -18.46 18.10 -25.82
CA PRO A 135 -18.46 17.05 -24.82
C PRO A 135 -19.12 15.76 -25.31
N ASP A 136 -19.97 15.81 -26.34
CA ASP A 136 -20.65 14.63 -26.86
C ASP A 136 -19.75 13.82 -27.82
N ALA A 137 -18.60 14.39 -28.21
CA ALA A 137 -17.54 13.74 -28.96
C ALA A 137 -16.40 13.19 -28.07
N ASP A 138 -16.60 13.15 -26.74
CA ASP A 138 -15.60 12.66 -25.81
C ASP A 138 -15.35 11.14 -25.98
N PRO A 139 -14.12 10.72 -26.27
CA PRO A 139 -13.81 9.32 -26.57
C PRO A 139 -13.96 8.41 -25.35
N GLU A 140 -13.77 8.93 -24.14
CA GLU A 140 -13.94 8.15 -22.90
C GLU A 140 -15.43 7.91 -22.63
N THR A 141 -16.29 8.89 -22.86
CA THR A 141 -17.76 8.75 -22.77
C THR A 141 -18.26 7.74 -23.80
N ALA A 142 -17.81 7.84 -25.05
CA ALA A 142 -18.16 6.90 -26.10
C ALA A 142 -17.68 5.46 -25.79
N ALA A 143 -16.50 5.31 -25.18
CA ALA A 143 -15.99 4.02 -24.75
C ALA A 143 -16.82 3.41 -23.60
N LEU A 144 -17.23 4.21 -22.60
CA LEU A 144 -18.10 3.74 -21.53
C LEU A 144 -19.47 3.26 -22.06
N ASP A 145 -20.06 3.99 -23.02
CA ASP A 145 -21.30 3.59 -23.68
C ASP A 145 -21.15 2.31 -24.51
N ALA A 146 -20.04 2.16 -25.23
CA ALA A 146 -19.73 0.96 -26.00
C ALA A 146 -19.60 -0.27 -25.09
N LEU A 147 -18.85 -0.15 -23.98
CA LEU A 147 -18.67 -1.25 -23.03
C LEU A 147 -19.99 -1.64 -22.34
N ALA A 148 -20.86 -0.69 -22.01
CA ALA A 148 -22.20 -0.97 -21.49
C ALA A 148 -23.12 -1.68 -22.50
N ALA A 149 -22.84 -1.55 -23.81
CA ALA A 149 -23.56 -2.23 -24.87
C ALA A 149 -22.93 -3.59 -25.27
N ASP A 150 -21.93 -4.07 -24.51
CA ASP A 150 -21.10 -5.24 -24.84
C ASP A 150 -20.39 -5.10 -26.20
N GLU A 151 -20.06 -3.86 -26.61
CA GLU A 151 -19.30 -3.55 -27.82
C GLU A 151 -17.81 -3.38 -27.51
N SER A 152 -16.94 -3.76 -28.46
CA SER A 152 -15.48 -3.63 -28.31
C SER A 152 -15.02 -2.20 -28.52
N VAL A 153 -14.05 -1.75 -27.70
CA VAL A 153 -13.38 -0.46 -27.86
C VAL A 153 -11.99 -0.71 -28.48
N ASP A 154 -11.77 -0.20 -29.69
CA ASP A 154 -10.52 -0.44 -30.45
C ASP A 154 -9.35 0.50 -30.06
N ASP A 155 -9.60 1.52 -29.23
CA ASP A 155 -8.62 2.52 -28.82
C ASP A 155 -7.99 2.17 -27.48
N ALA A 156 -6.81 1.51 -27.53
CA ALA A 156 -6.07 1.09 -26.34
C ALA A 156 -5.70 2.27 -25.43
N ASP A 157 -5.32 3.43 -25.99
CA ASP A 157 -4.97 4.61 -25.19
C ASP A 157 -6.18 5.14 -24.40
N VAL A 158 -7.40 4.93 -24.89
CA VAL A 158 -8.63 5.28 -24.15
C VAL A 158 -8.89 4.27 -23.04
N LEU A 159 -8.73 2.98 -23.31
CA LEU A 159 -8.90 1.92 -22.30
C LEU A 159 -7.91 2.07 -21.15
N ASP A 160 -6.62 2.29 -21.43
CA ASP A 160 -5.58 2.52 -20.41
C ASP A 160 -5.90 3.74 -19.53
N ARG A 161 -6.46 4.80 -20.12
CA ARG A 161 -6.92 5.98 -19.38
C ARG A 161 -8.14 5.70 -18.51
N LEU A 162 -9.07 4.86 -18.98
CA LEU A 162 -10.24 4.48 -18.20
C LEU A 162 -9.86 3.54 -17.05
N GLU A 163 -8.93 2.61 -17.29
CA GLU A 163 -8.40 1.70 -16.27
C GLU A 163 -7.62 2.45 -15.18
N SER A 164 -6.69 3.35 -15.56
CA SER A 164 -5.97 4.19 -14.59
C SER A 164 -6.87 5.12 -13.78
N ARG A 165 -8.09 5.38 -14.27
CA ARG A 165 -9.15 6.12 -13.56
C ARG A 165 -10.06 5.20 -12.73
N GLY A 166 -9.85 3.88 -12.74
CA GLY A 166 -10.69 2.90 -12.05
C GLY A 166 -12.10 2.74 -12.64
N LEU A 167 -12.33 3.17 -13.89
CA LEU A 167 -13.66 3.14 -14.54
C LEU A 167 -13.90 1.86 -15.34
N VAL A 168 -12.83 1.16 -15.71
CA VAL A 168 -12.85 -0.07 -16.49
C VAL A 168 -11.85 -1.05 -15.89
N GLU A 169 -12.20 -2.33 -15.84
CA GLU A 169 -11.30 -3.44 -15.55
C GLU A 169 -10.92 -4.16 -16.84
N LEU A 170 -9.62 -4.31 -17.09
CA LEU A 170 -9.11 -5.11 -18.19
C LEU A 170 -8.90 -6.55 -17.73
N ASN A 171 -9.49 -7.48 -18.47
CA ASN A 171 -9.42 -8.92 -18.22
C ASN A 171 -8.80 -9.61 -19.43
N GLU A 172 -7.67 -10.28 -19.21
CA GLU A 172 -7.02 -11.11 -20.22
C GLU A 172 -7.48 -12.56 -20.11
N ARG A 173 -7.86 -13.17 -21.23
CA ARG A 173 -8.16 -14.60 -21.32
C ARG A 173 -7.38 -15.24 -22.44
N THR A 174 -6.65 -16.32 -22.13
CA THR A 174 -6.02 -17.15 -23.16
C THR A 174 -7.05 -18.09 -23.79
N VAL A 175 -7.34 -17.91 -25.07
CA VAL A 175 -8.14 -18.84 -25.87
C VAL A 175 -7.23 -19.83 -26.58
N ARG A 176 -7.52 -21.12 -26.39
CA ARG A 176 -6.79 -22.23 -27.02
C ARG A 176 -7.63 -22.84 -28.12
N SER A 177 -7.05 -23.02 -29.30
CA SER A 177 -7.67 -23.70 -30.44
C SER A 177 -6.87 -24.93 -30.84
N VAL A 178 -7.58 -25.97 -31.29
CA VAL A 178 -7.04 -27.28 -31.61
C VAL A 178 -7.37 -27.65 -33.06
N THR A 179 -6.37 -28.16 -33.78
CA THR A 179 -6.49 -28.64 -35.16
C THR A 179 -5.84 -30.01 -35.29
N LEU A 180 -6.40 -30.92 -36.08
CA LEU A 180 -5.76 -32.22 -36.36
C LEU A 180 -4.53 -32.05 -37.24
N THR A 181 -3.44 -32.74 -36.89
CA THR A 181 -2.28 -32.88 -37.77
C THR A 181 -2.52 -34.00 -38.80
N ASP A 182 -1.67 -34.10 -39.82
CA ASP A 182 -1.69 -35.24 -40.77
C ASP A 182 -1.56 -36.60 -40.05
N ALA A 183 -0.79 -36.64 -38.95
CA ALA A 183 -0.67 -37.83 -38.10
C ALA A 183 -1.96 -38.12 -37.33
N GLY A 184 -2.63 -37.09 -36.80
CA GLY A 184 -3.94 -37.21 -36.16
C GLY A 184 -5.02 -37.75 -37.09
N VAL A 185 -5.08 -37.24 -38.33
CA VAL A 185 -6.01 -37.73 -39.37
C VAL A 185 -5.74 -39.20 -39.68
N THR A 186 -4.47 -39.57 -39.83
CA THR A 186 -4.06 -40.96 -40.09
C THR A 186 -4.48 -41.89 -38.94
N ALA A 187 -4.23 -41.47 -37.68
CA ALA A 187 -4.61 -42.23 -36.50
C ALA A 187 -6.13 -42.47 -36.40
N LEU A 188 -6.93 -41.47 -36.75
CA LEU A 188 -8.40 -41.57 -36.86
C LEU A 188 -8.84 -42.59 -37.92
N MET A 189 -8.21 -42.56 -39.10
CA MET A 189 -8.53 -43.48 -40.19
C MET A 189 -8.14 -44.94 -39.88
N GLU A 190 -7.08 -45.14 -39.11
CA GLU A 190 -6.62 -46.47 -38.66
C GLU A 190 -7.45 -47.04 -37.50
N GLY A 191 -8.26 -46.21 -36.84
CA GLY A 191 -9.15 -46.58 -35.75
C GLY A 191 -8.54 -46.32 -34.38
N VAL A 192 -9.27 -45.56 -33.56
CA VAL A 192 -8.92 -45.19 -32.19
C VAL A 192 -9.91 -45.85 -31.22
N GLU A 193 -9.41 -46.52 -30.18
CA GLU A 193 -10.20 -47.21 -29.16
C GLU A 193 -10.01 -46.54 -27.80
N ALA A 194 -11.08 -46.41 -27.01
CA ALA A 194 -10.99 -45.88 -25.66
C ALA A 194 -10.36 -46.90 -24.70
N ALA A 195 -9.26 -46.53 -24.03
CA ALA A 195 -8.71 -47.22 -22.87
C ALA A 195 -9.36 -46.68 -21.59
N GLU A 196 -9.83 -47.58 -20.71
CA GLU A 196 -10.22 -47.23 -19.34
C GLU A 196 -8.95 -47.07 -18.50
N THR A 197 -8.42 -45.85 -18.43
CA THR A 197 -7.30 -45.52 -17.55
C THR A 197 -7.78 -45.12 -16.17
N VAL A 198 -7.01 -45.44 -15.14
CA VAL A 198 -7.30 -45.06 -13.75
C VAL A 198 -6.60 -43.73 -13.42
N ASP A 199 -7.36 -42.75 -12.91
CA ASP A 199 -6.84 -41.41 -12.62
C ASP A 199 -5.93 -41.34 -11.38
N ARG A 200 -6.25 -42.12 -10.34
CA ARG A 200 -5.51 -42.11 -9.07
C ARG A 200 -5.52 -43.47 -8.41
N LEU A 201 -4.45 -43.76 -7.68
CA LEU A 201 -4.38 -44.93 -6.81
C LEU A 201 -5.43 -44.80 -5.69
N THR A 202 -6.24 -45.84 -5.48
CA THR A 202 -7.26 -45.87 -4.41
C THR A 202 -6.93 -46.92 -3.35
N PRO A 203 -7.45 -46.76 -2.11
CA PRO A 203 -7.30 -47.78 -1.06
C PRO A 203 -7.81 -49.17 -1.48
N GLU A 204 -8.87 -49.22 -2.29
CA GLU A 204 -9.45 -50.46 -2.80
C GLU A 204 -8.49 -51.17 -3.76
N LEU A 205 -7.91 -50.44 -4.73
CA LEU A 205 -6.92 -50.97 -5.68
C LEU A 205 -5.67 -51.49 -4.95
N LEU A 206 -5.23 -50.77 -3.91
CA LEU A 206 -4.12 -51.19 -3.05
C LEU A 206 -4.44 -52.49 -2.30
N THR A 207 -5.68 -52.65 -1.85
CA THR A 207 -6.12 -53.83 -1.09
C THR A 207 -6.34 -55.05 -1.99
N SER A 208 -6.88 -54.87 -3.20
CA SER A 208 -7.13 -55.96 -4.14
C SER A 208 -5.88 -56.40 -4.91
N GLY A 209 -4.88 -55.53 -5.05
CA GLY A 209 -3.69 -55.77 -5.86
C GLY A 209 -3.88 -55.47 -7.35
N GLU A 210 -5.09 -55.10 -7.77
CA GLU A 210 -5.44 -54.80 -9.17
C GLU A 210 -4.71 -53.56 -9.71
N TRP A 211 -4.10 -52.75 -8.83
CA TRP A 211 -3.24 -51.63 -9.25
C TRP A 211 -2.08 -52.05 -10.15
N ALA A 212 -1.65 -53.31 -10.09
CA ALA A 212 -0.58 -53.83 -10.94
C ALA A 212 -1.02 -54.11 -12.39
N ASP A 213 -2.32 -54.23 -12.63
CA ASP A 213 -2.91 -54.65 -13.90
C ASP A 213 -3.68 -53.52 -14.62
N VAL A 214 -3.84 -52.36 -13.98
CA VAL A 214 -4.50 -51.18 -14.57
C VAL A 214 -3.48 -50.20 -15.18
N GLU A 215 -3.90 -49.50 -16.23
CA GLU A 215 -3.13 -48.43 -16.85
C GLU A 215 -3.51 -47.10 -16.21
N PHE A 216 -2.54 -46.38 -15.63
CA PHE A 216 -2.80 -45.08 -15.00
C PHE A 216 -2.71 -43.96 -16.02
N ALA A 217 -3.56 -42.95 -15.87
CA ALA A 217 -3.42 -41.71 -16.63
C ALA A 217 -2.08 -41.04 -16.29
N GLU A 218 -1.35 -40.57 -17.32
CA GLU A 218 -0.11 -39.83 -17.09
C GLU A 218 -0.37 -38.53 -16.33
N TYR A 219 0.47 -38.25 -15.34
CA TYR A 219 0.41 -37.03 -14.54
C TYR A 219 1.22 -35.94 -15.22
N ASN A 220 0.56 -34.86 -15.64
CA ASN A 220 1.24 -33.71 -16.21
C ASN A 220 1.95 -32.92 -15.10
N VAL A 221 3.29 -33.04 -15.05
CA VAL A 221 4.15 -32.32 -14.10
C VAL A 221 4.37 -30.85 -14.45
N GLU A 222 3.97 -30.43 -15.65
CA GLU A 222 4.07 -29.03 -16.12
C GLU A 222 2.78 -28.24 -15.85
N ALA A 223 1.69 -28.91 -15.44
CA ALA A 223 0.45 -28.25 -15.09
C ALA A 223 0.53 -27.60 -13.71
N ASP A 224 -0.06 -26.42 -13.56
CA ASP A 224 -0.18 -25.76 -12.27
C ASP A 224 -0.91 -26.64 -11.26
N ALA A 225 -0.28 -26.79 -10.10
CA ALA A 225 -0.91 -27.47 -8.97
C ALA A 225 -1.91 -26.51 -8.31
N PRO A 226 -3.02 -27.03 -7.75
CA PRO A 226 -3.90 -26.21 -6.91
C PRO A 226 -3.10 -25.54 -5.79
N ALA A 227 -3.18 -24.21 -5.72
CA ALA A 227 -2.57 -23.45 -4.64
C ALA A 227 -3.23 -23.82 -3.30
N VAL A 228 -2.41 -24.04 -2.27
CA VAL A 228 -2.90 -24.24 -0.90
C VAL A 228 -2.68 -22.95 -0.12
N GLU A 229 -3.75 -22.22 0.11
CA GLU A 229 -3.72 -21.00 0.91
C GLU A 229 -3.79 -21.35 2.41
N GLY A 230 -2.70 -21.05 3.13
CA GLY A 230 -2.64 -21.14 4.59
C GLY A 230 -2.98 -19.82 5.27
N GLY A 231 -3.13 -19.84 6.60
CA GLY A 231 -3.21 -18.60 7.37
C GLY A 231 -1.90 -17.81 7.26
N ARG A 232 -2.00 -16.50 6.99
CA ARG A 232 -0.88 -15.57 6.86
C ARG A 232 -0.91 -14.55 8.00
N GLU A 233 0.26 -14.19 8.51
CA GLU A 233 0.42 -13.04 9.40
C GLU A 233 0.49 -11.76 8.56
N HIS A 234 -0.15 -10.70 9.04
CA HIS A 234 -0.16 -9.41 8.36
C HIS A 234 1.27 -8.87 8.20
N VAL A 235 1.61 -8.34 7.01
CA VAL A 235 2.98 -7.91 6.66
C VAL A 235 3.55 -6.90 7.66
N LEU A 236 2.80 -5.84 7.98
CA LEU A 236 3.23 -4.86 8.99
C LEU A 236 3.41 -5.46 10.39
N ARG A 237 2.64 -6.48 10.75
CA ARG A 237 2.78 -7.15 12.04
C ARG A 237 4.07 -7.97 12.07
N GLY A 238 4.34 -8.75 11.03
CA GLY A 238 5.60 -9.48 10.88
C GLY A 238 6.80 -8.53 10.89
N MET A 239 6.70 -7.38 10.21
CA MET A 239 7.73 -6.35 10.23
C MET A 239 7.93 -5.74 11.63
N ALA A 240 6.84 -5.42 12.34
CA ALA A 240 6.92 -4.89 13.71
C ALA A 240 7.63 -5.87 14.65
N GLU A 241 7.27 -7.15 14.62
CA GLU A 241 7.90 -8.20 15.44
C GLU A 241 9.39 -8.34 15.08
N ARG A 242 9.74 -8.34 13.78
CA ARG A 242 11.14 -8.37 13.35
C ARG A 242 11.93 -7.16 13.82
N VAL A 243 11.36 -5.96 13.76
CA VAL A 243 11.99 -4.73 14.29
C VAL A 243 12.22 -4.85 15.80
N LYS A 244 11.24 -5.36 16.55
CA LYS A 244 11.38 -5.61 18.00
C LYS A 244 12.53 -6.59 18.27
N ASP A 245 12.58 -7.71 17.56
CA ASP A 245 13.64 -8.71 17.70
C ASP A 245 15.03 -8.14 17.39
N VAL A 246 15.16 -7.34 16.33
CA VAL A 246 16.41 -6.66 15.96
C VAL A 246 16.85 -5.70 17.06
N LEU A 247 15.97 -4.81 17.53
CA LEU A 247 16.31 -3.83 18.55
C LEU A 247 16.65 -4.49 19.89
N VAL A 248 15.92 -5.54 20.29
CA VAL A 248 16.26 -6.36 21.46
C VAL A 248 17.63 -7.04 21.27
N GLY A 249 17.93 -7.58 20.09
CA GLY A 249 19.23 -8.15 19.74
C GLY A 249 20.38 -7.13 19.80
N MET A 250 20.10 -5.86 19.48
CA MET A 250 21.02 -4.72 19.63
C MET A 250 21.13 -4.20 21.08
N GLY A 251 20.41 -4.81 22.02
CA GLY A 251 20.46 -4.52 23.44
C GLY A 251 19.51 -3.42 23.92
N PHE A 252 18.50 -3.06 23.12
CA PHE A 252 17.46 -2.11 23.52
C PHE A 252 16.41 -2.77 24.41
N ARG A 253 15.78 -1.95 25.25
CA ARG A 253 14.62 -2.34 26.09
C ARG A 253 13.36 -1.66 25.58
N GLU A 254 12.26 -2.41 25.49
CA GLU A 254 11.00 -1.87 25.00
C GLU A 254 10.36 -0.91 26.00
N MET A 255 9.81 0.19 25.51
CA MET A 255 9.03 1.18 26.23
C MET A 255 7.55 0.99 25.93
N GLU A 256 6.73 1.16 26.95
CA GLU A 256 5.28 1.14 26.87
C GLU A 256 4.70 2.46 27.43
N GLY A 257 3.55 2.87 26.90
CA GLY A 257 2.79 3.97 27.49
C GLY A 257 1.53 4.32 26.70
N PRO A 258 0.80 5.37 27.11
CA PRO A 258 -0.56 5.62 26.67
C PRO A 258 -0.62 6.21 25.25
N HIS A 259 -1.66 5.85 24.48
CA HIS A 259 -1.91 6.43 23.14
C HIS A 259 -2.40 7.88 23.20
N ALA A 260 -3.19 8.20 24.22
CA ALA A 260 -3.65 9.55 24.52
C ALA A 260 -2.87 10.08 25.72
N ASP A 261 -2.28 11.26 25.59
CA ASP A 261 -1.43 11.81 26.62
C ASP A 261 -1.62 13.32 26.78
N ALA A 262 -1.16 13.84 27.91
CA ALA A 262 -1.09 15.27 28.15
C ALA A 262 -0.11 15.92 27.16
N ASP A 263 -0.48 17.08 26.65
CA ASP A 263 0.34 17.87 25.73
C ASP A 263 1.71 18.21 26.34
N PHE A 264 1.79 18.22 27.67
CA PHE A 264 3.02 18.27 28.44
C PHE A 264 4.03 17.19 28.02
N TRP A 265 3.61 15.91 28.02
CA TRP A 265 4.47 14.79 27.66
C TRP A 265 4.67 14.70 26.15
N ILE A 266 3.63 15.01 25.37
CA ILE A 266 3.70 14.96 23.92
C ILE A 266 4.69 16.01 23.42
N ASN A 267 4.66 17.24 23.93
CA ASN A 267 5.35 18.36 23.28
C ASN A 267 6.18 19.23 24.23
N ASP A 268 5.67 19.58 25.42
CA ASP A 268 6.40 20.53 26.28
C ASP A 268 7.71 19.94 26.81
N CYS A 269 7.74 18.67 27.22
CA CYS A 269 8.96 17.97 27.63
C CYS A 269 9.99 17.84 26.50
N LEU A 270 9.55 17.90 25.24
CA LEU A 270 10.42 17.94 24.06
C LEU A 270 10.84 19.37 23.71
N PHE A 271 10.70 20.32 24.62
CA PHE A 271 11.05 21.70 24.34
C PHE A 271 10.37 22.26 23.06
N MET A 272 9.20 21.73 22.67
CA MET A 272 8.48 22.22 21.50
C MET A 272 7.51 23.33 21.93
N PRO A 273 7.61 24.56 21.38
CA PRO A 273 6.88 25.69 21.92
C PRO A 273 5.35 25.53 21.74
N GLN A 274 4.55 26.12 22.63
CA GLN A 274 3.09 25.93 22.65
C GLN A 274 2.36 26.55 21.44
N ASP A 275 2.98 27.53 20.78
CA ASP A 275 2.50 28.16 19.55
C ASP A 275 3.03 27.48 18.27
N HIS A 276 3.71 26.32 18.39
CA HIS A 276 4.20 25.57 17.24
C HIS A 276 3.04 25.12 16.32
N PRO A 277 3.15 25.26 14.98
CA PRO A 277 2.08 24.88 14.04
C PRO A 277 1.54 23.46 14.23
N ALA A 278 2.43 22.49 14.44
CA ALA A 278 2.07 21.09 14.69
C ALA A 278 1.23 20.84 15.96
N ARG A 279 1.08 21.84 16.85
CA ARG A 279 0.22 21.77 18.05
C ARG A 279 -1.14 22.42 17.84
N THR A 280 -1.42 22.92 16.64
CA THR A 280 -2.73 23.49 16.30
C THR A 280 -3.76 22.40 16.10
N HIS A 281 -5.05 22.76 16.16
CA HIS A 281 -6.16 21.83 15.93
C HIS A 281 -6.21 21.27 14.50
N TRP A 282 -5.44 21.83 13.57
CA TRP A 282 -5.33 21.33 12.21
C TRP A 282 -4.43 20.10 12.12
N ASP A 283 -3.38 20.01 12.92
CA ASP A 283 -2.35 18.95 12.80
C ASP A 283 -2.47 17.86 13.88
N ARG A 284 -3.29 18.09 14.93
CA ARG A 284 -3.43 17.16 16.07
C ARG A 284 -4.88 16.76 16.37
N PHE A 285 -5.05 15.53 16.83
CA PHE A 285 -6.32 15.05 17.40
C PHE A 285 -6.42 15.38 18.88
N ALA A 286 -6.92 16.58 19.19
CA ALA A 286 -7.25 16.97 20.55
C ALA A 286 -8.50 16.21 21.05
N LEU A 287 -8.47 15.74 22.30
CA LEU A 287 -9.57 14.99 22.89
C LEU A 287 -10.47 15.89 23.76
N ASP A 288 -11.78 15.78 23.59
CA ASP A 288 -12.78 16.44 24.44
C ASP A 288 -12.98 15.65 25.74
N VAL A 289 -11.96 15.70 26.61
CA VAL A 289 -11.92 15.03 27.92
C VAL A 289 -11.41 15.99 29.00
N PRO A 290 -11.67 15.70 30.29
CA PRO A 290 -11.07 16.48 31.36
C PRO A 290 -9.53 16.52 31.23
N PRO A 291 -8.88 17.68 31.51
CA PRO A 291 -7.43 17.79 31.48
C PRO A 291 -6.75 16.76 32.38
N ALA A 292 -5.51 16.41 32.05
CA ALA A 292 -4.70 15.48 32.83
C ALA A 292 -4.60 15.94 34.29
N ALA A 293 -5.08 15.08 35.19
CA ALA A 293 -5.14 15.38 36.62
C ALA A 293 -3.73 15.45 37.23
N ASP A 294 -2.86 14.51 36.86
CA ASP A 294 -1.55 14.32 37.49
C ASP A 294 -0.42 14.63 36.50
N LEU A 295 0.18 15.81 36.66
CA LEU A 295 1.50 16.13 36.09
C LEU A 295 2.52 16.24 37.24
N PRO A 296 3.78 15.83 37.03
CA PRO A 296 4.80 15.92 38.07
C PRO A 296 5.18 17.38 38.33
N GLU A 297 4.64 17.97 39.40
CA GLU A 297 4.76 19.41 39.73
C GLU A 297 6.19 19.95 39.59
N GLY A 298 7.17 19.27 40.19
CA GLY A 298 8.56 19.71 40.11
C GLY A 298 9.19 19.62 38.72
N LEU A 299 8.70 18.74 37.84
CA LEU A 299 9.17 18.67 36.45
C LEU A 299 8.48 19.74 35.60
N VAL A 300 7.19 19.99 35.83
CA VAL A 300 6.43 21.05 35.14
C VAL A 300 7.12 22.40 35.32
N ASP A 301 7.49 22.75 36.56
CA ASP A 301 8.18 24.00 36.87
C ASP A 301 9.52 24.14 36.11
N ARG A 302 10.28 23.04 36.00
CA ARG A 302 11.59 23.04 35.30
C ARG A 302 11.43 23.15 33.80
N VAL A 303 10.43 22.48 33.23
CA VAL A 303 10.12 22.57 31.80
C VAL A 303 9.62 23.99 31.46
N GLU A 304 8.71 24.54 32.25
CA GLU A 304 8.23 25.92 32.07
C GLU A 304 9.39 26.93 32.14
N ALA A 305 10.31 26.77 33.10
CA ALA A 305 11.49 27.61 33.20
C ALA A 305 12.40 27.50 31.97
N ALA A 306 12.70 26.27 31.51
CA ALA A 306 13.49 26.07 30.30
C ALA A 306 12.86 26.74 29.07
N HIS A 307 11.55 26.61 28.88
CA HIS A 307 10.82 27.25 27.78
C HIS A 307 10.90 28.78 27.81
N ARG A 308 10.88 29.40 28.98
CA ARG A 308 10.84 30.87 29.11
C ARG A 308 12.22 31.52 29.15
N ASP A 309 13.11 30.88 29.90
CA ASP A 309 14.37 31.46 30.36
C ASP A 309 15.60 30.71 29.81
N GLY A 310 15.39 29.58 29.12
CA GLY A 310 16.46 28.73 28.60
C GLY A 310 17.13 27.87 29.67
N VAL A 311 18.19 27.16 29.27
CA VAL A 311 19.07 26.40 30.17
C VAL A 311 20.53 26.74 29.91
N GLY A 312 21.40 26.53 30.91
CA GLY A 312 22.81 26.85 30.79
C GLY A 312 23.11 28.34 30.82
N ASP A 313 24.36 28.71 30.52
CA ASP A 313 24.84 30.09 30.58
C ASP A 313 24.42 30.92 29.34
N ASP A 314 24.16 30.25 28.21
CA ASP A 314 23.90 30.88 26.90
C ASP A 314 22.47 30.57 26.35
N GLY A 315 21.63 29.85 27.11
CA GLY A 315 20.26 29.53 26.68
C GLY A 315 19.29 30.68 26.94
N ASP A 316 18.58 31.11 25.90
CA ASP A 316 17.59 32.21 26.00
C ASP A 316 16.15 31.71 26.17
N GLY A 317 15.87 30.43 25.87
CA GLY A 317 14.49 29.93 25.78
C GLY A 317 13.74 30.51 24.58
N TYR A 318 12.41 30.38 24.56
CA TYR A 318 11.56 30.91 23.49
C TYR A 318 11.04 32.32 23.77
N HIS A 319 11.10 32.79 25.03
CA HIS A 319 10.47 34.04 25.47
C HIS A 319 8.97 34.17 25.11
N SER A 320 8.29 33.04 24.92
CA SER A 320 6.86 32.95 24.63
C SER A 320 6.04 32.64 25.90
N PRO A 321 4.75 33.01 25.94
CA PRO A 321 3.86 32.56 27.00
C PRO A 321 3.80 31.04 27.07
N TRP A 322 3.87 30.50 28.29
CA TRP A 322 3.69 29.08 28.57
C TRP A 322 2.49 28.92 29.52
N SER A 323 1.58 28.03 29.17
CA SER A 323 0.31 27.80 29.88
C SER A 323 0.22 26.36 30.39
N GLU A 324 0.06 26.21 31.70
CA GLU A 324 -0.17 24.90 32.34
C GLU A 324 -1.52 24.30 31.91
N GLU A 325 -2.53 25.15 31.64
CA GLU A 325 -3.83 24.69 31.14
C GLU A 325 -3.66 23.96 29.80
N PHE A 326 -2.82 24.50 28.91
CA PHE A 326 -2.54 23.87 27.62
C PHE A 326 -1.70 22.60 27.79
N ALA A 327 -0.69 22.63 28.65
CA ALA A 327 0.13 21.46 28.98
C ALA A 327 -0.69 20.28 29.51
N ARG A 328 -1.78 20.55 30.23
CA ARG A 328 -2.70 19.54 30.76
C ARG A 328 -3.73 19.05 29.73
N ALA A 329 -3.89 19.71 28.60
CA ALA A 329 -4.82 19.27 27.56
C ALA A 329 -4.41 17.88 27.05
N VAL A 330 -5.39 17.03 26.71
CA VAL A 330 -5.13 15.66 26.27
C VAL A 330 -5.31 15.56 24.76
N ALA A 331 -4.37 14.91 24.08
CA ALA A 331 -4.42 14.63 22.65
C ALA A 331 -3.99 13.18 22.38
N LEU A 332 -4.36 12.64 21.22
CA LEU A 332 -3.68 11.46 20.69
C LEU A 332 -2.24 11.84 20.34
N ARG A 333 -1.28 10.99 20.71
CA ARG A 333 0.14 11.24 20.45
C ARG A 333 0.43 11.19 18.94
N GLY A 334 1.02 12.26 18.39
CA GLY A 334 1.45 12.31 16.99
C GLY A 334 2.79 11.64 16.70
N HIS A 335 3.48 11.21 17.76
CA HIS A 335 4.74 10.50 17.73
C HIS A 335 4.94 9.79 19.07
N THR A 336 5.80 8.78 19.09
CA THR A 336 6.08 7.98 20.30
C THR A 336 7.09 8.65 21.24
N THR A 337 7.59 9.83 20.90
CA THR A 337 8.60 10.60 21.68
C THR A 337 8.12 11.07 23.04
N SER A 338 6.79 11.12 23.21
CA SER A 338 6.16 11.22 24.53
C SER A 338 6.57 10.10 25.49
N LEU A 339 6.73 8.87 24.99
CA LEU A 339 7.18 7.72 25.77
C LEU A 339 8.63 7.91 26.22
N SER A 340 9.50 8.38 25.32
CA SER A 340 10.88 8.72 25.66
C SER A 340 10.95 9.73 26.80
N MET A 341 10.11 10.77 26.80
CA MET A 341 10.07 11.77 27.87
C MET A 341 9.60 11.19 29.21
N ARG A 342 8.62 10.29 29.21
CA ARG A 342 8.17 9.58 30.42
C ARG A 342 9.26 8.68 31.01
N TYR A 343 10.05 8.02 30.17
CA TYR A 343 11.13 7.14 30.60
C TYR A 343 12.34 7.95 31.09
N LEU A 344 12.81 8.92 30.30
CA LEU A 344 13.97 9.76 30.64
C LEU A 344 13.73 10.65 31.87
N SER A 345 12.49 11.07 32.15
CA SER A 345 12.15 11.78 33.39
C SER A 345 12.14 10.90 34.64
N GLY A 346 12.22 9.57 34.48
CA GLY A 346 12.02 8.61 35.55
C GLY A 346 10.56 8.42 35.96
N TYR A 347 9.60 9.09 35.30
CA TYR A 347 8.16 8.94 35.60
C TYR A 347 7.67 7.50 35.35
N ALA A 348 8.25 6.82 34.36
CA ALA A 348 7.94 5.42 34.04
C ALA A 348 8.77 4.39 34.83
N ASP A 349 9.44 4.79 35.92
CA ASP A 349 10.31 3.93 36.74
C ASP A 349 11.41 3.22 35.93
N ALA A 350 11.94 3.89 34.91
CA ALA A 350 13.00 3.37 34.06
C ALA A 350 14.37 3.37 34.77
N ASP A 351 15.21 2.40 34.41
CA ASP A 351 16.61 2.35 34.85
C ASP A 351 17.42 3.29 33.96
N LEU A 352 17.95 4.37 34.54
CA LEU A 352 18.61 5.47 33.84
C LEU A 352 20.12 5.55 34.11
N GLU A 353 20.73 4.52 34.73
CA GLU A 353 22.20 4.50 34.94
C GLU A 353 22.94 4.26 33.61
N PRO A 354 23.65 5.25 33.04
CA PRO A 354 24.25 5.10 31.72
C PRO A 354 25.27 3.95 31.65
N PRO A 355 25.38 3.23 30.51
CA PRO A 355 24.64 3.45 29.27
C PRO A 355 23.28 2.73 29.25
N LYS A 356 22.27 3.35 28.63
CA LYS A 356 20.95 2.74 28.39
C LYS A 356 20.49 2.92 26.96
N ARG A 357 19.64 2.00 26.53
CA ARG A 357 19.05 1.95 25.19
C ARG A 357 17.60 1.50 25.31
N TYR A 358 16.70 2.30 24.79
CA TYR A 358 15.27 2.02 24.84
C TYR A 358 14.62 2.27 23.50
N PHE A 359 13.55 1.55 23.22
CA PHE A 359 12.84 1.65 21.95
C PHE A 359 11.34 1.44 22.13
N SER A 360 10.53 1.81 21.15
CA SER A 360 9.13 1.43 21.04
C SER A 360 8.75 1.19 19.58
N VAL A 361 7.81 0.29 19.33
CA VAL A 361 7.18 0.11 18.02
C VAL A 361 5.69 0.19 18.23
N GLU A 362 5.15 1.40 18.05
CA GLU A 362 3.88 1.80 18.65
C GLU A 362 3.12 2.75 17.73
N LYS A 363 1.79 2.73 17.81
CA LYS A 363 0.93 3.55 16.95
C LYS A 363 0.99 5.03 17.34
N ALA A 364 1.04 5.90 16.34
CA ALA A 364 0.97 7.35 16.41
C ALA A 364 -0.15 7.88 15.49
N TYR A 365 -0.63 9.10 15.77
CA TYR A 365 -1.84 9.66 15.15
C TYR A 365 -1.62 11.11 14.71
N ARG A 366 -1.72 11.40 13.42
CA ARG A 366 -1.56 12.75 12.87
C ARG A 366 -2.76 13.11 12.02
N ASN A 367 -3.19 14.37 12.08
CA ASN A 367 -4.28 14.83 11.22
C ASN A 367 -3.73 15.30 9.87
N ASP A 368 -2.97 14.41 9.22
CA ASP A 368 -2.36 14.66 7.93
C ASP A 368 -3.36 14.37 6.79
N THR A 369 -3.16 14.98 5.62
CA THR A 369 -3.94 14.62 4.43
C THR A 369 -3.59 13.19 4.01
N LEU A 370 -4.60 12.34 3.81
CA LEU A 370 -4.40 10.97 3.34
C LEU A 370 -3.86 10.96 1.92
N ASP A 371 -2.70 10.33 1.72
CA ASP A 371 -2.08 10.11 0.41
C ASP A 371 -1.32 8.76 0.37
N SER A 372 -0.57 8.49 -0.68
CA SER A 372 0.21 7.24 -0.84
C SER A 372 1.35 7.08 0.17
N THR A 373 1.66 8.12 0.95
CA THR A 373 2.78 8.19 1.90
C THR A 373 2.38 8.63 3.31
N HIS A 374 1.17 9.15 3.50
CA HIS A 374 0.65 9.67 4.77
C HIS A 374 -0.68 9.04 5.15
N LEU A 375 -0.76 8.61 6.42
CA LEU A 375 -1.94 8.03 7.05
C LEU A 375 -2.30 8.78 8.32
N LEU A 376 -3.58 8.79 8.69
CA LEU A 376 -4.04 9.37 9.95
C LEU A 376 -3.52 8.60 11.18
N GLU A 377 -3.25 7.31 11.00
CA GLU A 377 -2.62 6.44 11.98
C GLU A 377 -1.53 5.60 11.33
N PHE A 378 -0.38 5.50 11.99
CA PHE A 378 0.78 4.75 11.50
C PHE A 378 1.61 4.21 12.67
N PHE A 379 2.50 3.26 12.42
CA PHE A 379 3.39 2.72 13.43
C PHE A 379 4.74 3.45 13.40
N GLN A 380 5.10 4.06 14.52
CA GLN A 380 6.41 4.68 14.68
C GLN A 380 7.35 3.72 15.42
N ILE A 381 8.52 3.48 14.81
CA ILE A 381 9.67 2.85 15.46
C ILE A 381 10.48 3.98 16.08
N GLU A 382 10.53 4.06 17.39
CA GLU A 382 11.34 5.04 18.08
C GLU A 382 12.43 4.38 18.90
N GLY A 383 13.59 5.03 19.00
CA GLY A 383 14.63 4.61 19.91
C GLY A 383 15.47 5.77 20.41
N TRP A 384 16.09 5.55 21.57
CA TRP A 384 17.11 6.44 22.12
C TRP A 384 18.21 5.66 22.84
N VAL A 385 19.40 6.26 22.87
CA VAL A 385 20.58 5.76 23.58
C VAL A 385 21.15 6.90 24.41
N MET A 386 21.42 6.62 25.68
CA MET A 386 22.09 7.57 26.60
C MET A 386 23.47 7.04 27.03
N ALA A 387 24.51 7.88 26.95
CA ALA A 387 25.86 7.61 27.44
C ALA A 387 26.67 8.91 27.59
N GLU A 388 27.82 8.87 28.27
CA GLU A 388 28.63 10.05 28.64
C GLU A 388 29.33 10.78 27.47
N ASP A 389 29.55 10.09 26.34
CA ASP A 389 30.35 10.62 25.22
C ASP A 389 29.75 10.15 23.87
N LEU A 390 28.50 10.49 23.59
CA LEU A 390 27.86 10.15 22.30
C LEU A 390 28.13 11.22 21.25
N SER A 391 28.32 10.76 20.02
CA SER A 391 28.47 11.63 18.87
C SER A 391 27.50 11.25 17.75
N VAL A 392 27.35 12.13 16.76
CA VAL A 392 26.60 11.85 15.54
C VAL A 392 27.12 10.59 14.82
N ARG A 393 28.40 10.22 14.99
CA ARG A 393 28.94 8.99 14.41
C ARG A 393 28.34 7.74 15.04
N ASP A 394 28.05 7.78 16.34
CA ASP A 394 27.42 6.68 17.05
C ASP A 394 25.95 6.52 16.61
N LEU A 395 25.27 7.63 16.36
CA LEU A 395 23.93 7.66 15.78
C LEU A 395 23.93 7.03 14.38
N MET A 396 24.80 7.51 13.48
CA MET A 396 24.92 7.00 12.11
C MET A 396 25.29 5.51 12.09
N GLY A 397 26.26 5.08 12.92
CA GLY A 397 26.65 3.69 13.03
C GLY A 397 25.55 2.78 13.59
N THR A 398 24.70 3.30 14.49
CA THR A 398 23.52 2.58 14.98
C THR A 398 22.52 2.32 13.87
N PHE A 399 22.30 3.29 12.98
CA PHE A 399 21.43 3.12 11.83
C PHE A 399 21.99 2.19 10.77
N GLU A 400 23.28 2.31 10.43
CA GLU A 400 23.94 1.37 9.50
C GLU A 400 23.76 -0.07 10.00
N GLU A 401 23.95 -0.30 11.30
CA GLU A 401 23.77 -1.63 11.89
C GLU A 401 22.31 -2.09 11.92
N PHE A 402 21.37 -1.19 12.22
CA PHE A 402 19.92 -1.47 12.24
C PHE A 402 19.41 -1.83 10.84
N TYR A 403 19.62 -0.95 9.85
CA TYR A 403 19.12 -1.13 8.48
C TYR A 403 19.75 -2.32 7.77
N ARG A 404 21.02 -2.65 8.08
CA ARG A 404 21.67 -3.85 7.57
C ARG A 404 20.96 -5.14 7.98
N GLN A 405 20.25 -5.17 9.13
CA GLN A 405 19.43 -6.34 9.51
C GLN A 405 18.24 -6.57 8.57
N PHE A 406 17.89 -5.57 7.75
CA PHE A 406 16.81 -5.62 6.78
C PHE A 406 17.31 -5.69 5.33
N GLY A 407 18.62 -5.86 5.11
CA GLY A 407 19.22 -5.90 3.77
C GLY A 407 19.39 -4.53 3.12
N ILE A 408 19.22 -3.44 3.87
CA ILE A 408 19.40 -2.07 3.39
C ILE A 408 20.83 -1.64 3.72
N GLU A 409 21.70 -1.61 2.71
CA GLU A 409 23.13 -1.29 2.89
C GLU A 409 23.47 0.18 2.66
N GLU A 410 22.63 0.89 1.90
CA GLU A 410 22.85 2.30 1.56
C GLU A 410 21.76 3.18 2.18
N ILE A 411 22.14 3.94 3.21
CA ILE A 411 21.32 4.99 3.82
C ILE A 411 22.03 6.34 3.69
N ARG A 412 21.25 7.41 3.50
CA ARG A 412 21.79 8.77 3.38
C ARG A 412 21.23 9.67 4.46
N PHE A 413 22.09 10.54 4.97
CA PHE A 413 21.74 11.48 6.03
C PHE A 413 21.71 12.90 5.46
N LYS A 414 20.62 13.61 5.71
CA LYS A 414 20.44 15.00 5.31
C LYS A 414 20.21 15.85 6.55
N PRO A 415 20.99 16.92 6.78
CA PRO A 415 20.73 17.83 7.89
C PRO A 415 19.31 18.38 7.83
N HIS A 416 18.63 18.35 8.97
CA HIS A 416 17.27 18.86 9.14
C HIS A 416 17.19 19.69 10.43
N TYR A 417 16.07 20.36 10.67
CA TYR A 417 15.75 21.05 11.91
C TYR A 417 14.65 20.31 12.68
N ASN A 418 14.89 19.94 13.93
CA ASN A 418 13.82 19.57 14.86
C ASN A 418 13.89 20.45 16.12
N PRO A 419 12.77 20.80 16.75
CA PRO A 419 12.76 21.61 17.96
C PRO A 419 13.54 21.00 19.13
N TYR A 420 13.52 19.67 19.28
CA TYR A 420 14.09 18.93 20.41
C TYR A 420 15.51 18.40 20.18
N THR A 421 16.05 18.45 18.96
CA THR A 421 17.36 17.86 18.68
C THR A 421 18.32 18.81 17.98
N GLU A 422 19.58 18.81 18.39
CA GLU A 422 20.66 19.56 17.76
C GLU A 422 22.00 18.83 17.98
N PRO A 423 22.66 18.31 16.91
CA PRO A 423 22.24 18.33 15.51
C PRO A 423 21.09 17.35 15.19
N SER A 424 20.44 17.56 14.04
CA SER A 424 19.30 16.76 13.54
C SER A 424 19.50 16.32 12.09
N PHE A 425 18.97 15.13 11.75
CA PHE A 425 19.11 14.53 10.43
C PHE A 425 17.84 13.76 10.02
N GLU A 426 17.40 13.98 8.78
CA GLU A 426 16.53 13.06 8.05
C GLU A 426 17.36 11.91 7.47
N LEU A 427 16.75 10.73 7.39
CA LEU A 427 17.31 9.54 6.76
C LEU A 427 16.57 9.23 5.47
N PHE A 428 17.31 8.82 4.45
CA PHE A 428 16.79 8.40 3.15
C PHE A 428 17.32 7.02 2.77
N GLY A 429 16.47 6.21 2.15
CA GLY A 429 16.80 4.93 1.53
C GLY A 429 16.27 4.86 0.10
N GLU A 430 16.87 4.01 -0.74
CA GLU A 430 16.45 3.82 -2.13
C GLU A 430 15.39 2.71 -2.22
N HIS A 431 14.26 2.98 -2.87
CA HIS A 431 13.20 2.00 -3.08
C HIS A 431 13.67 0.89 -4.04
N PRO A 432 13.50 -0.40 -3.69
CA PRO A 432 14.13 -1.50 -4.44
C PRO A 432 13.59 -1.69 -5.86
N GLU A 433 12.32 -1.34 -6.12
CA GLU A 433 11.68 -1.52 -7.43
C GLU A 433 11.75 -0.25 -8.30
N THR A 434 11.51 0.91 -7.70
CA THR A 434 11.41 2.20 -8.44
C THR A 434 12.73 2.97 -8.48
N GLY A 435 13.67 2.69 -7.57
CA GLY A 435 14.93 3.41 -7.44
C GLY A 435 14.78 4.84 -6.88
N GLU A 436 13.60 5.22 -6.38
CA GLU A 436 13.36 6.54 -5.81
C GLU A 436 13.94 6.66 -4.39
N GLU A 437 14.42 7.85 -4.02
CA GLU A 437 14.86 8.13 -2.64
C GLU A 437 13.64 8.42 -1.75
N ILE A 438 13.40 7.55 -0.78
CA ILE A 438 12.31 7.66 0.20
C ILE A 438 12.89 8.10 1.55
N GLU A 439 12.29 9.13 2.15
CA GLU A 439 12.58 9.52 3.53
C GLU A 439 12.08 8.42 4.48
N ILE A 440 12.96 7.81 5.27
CA ILE A 440 12.62 6.67 6.14
C ILE A 440 12.58 7.00 7.63
N GLY A 441 12.96 8.22 7.99
CA GLY A 441 12.75 8.73 9.34
C GLY A 441 13.62 9.93 9.67
N ASN A 442 13.56 10.31 10.93
CA ASN A 442 14.23 11.49 11.47
C ASN A 442 14.97 11.12 12.76
N SER A 443 16.06 11.82 13.04
CA SER A 443 16.99 11.53 14.13
C SER A 443 17.76 12.76 14.60
N GLY A 444 18.38 12.65 15.77
CA GLY A 444 19.29 13.68 16.26
C GLY A 444 19.80 13.43 17.67
N MET A 445 20.52 14.41 18.20
CA MET A 445 20.96 14.46 19.60
C MET A 445 20.01 15.35 20.38
N PHE A 446 19.43 14.89 21.50
CA PHE A 446 18.54 15.74 22.29
C PHE A 446 19.27 16.98 22.81
N ARG A 447 18.58 18.12 22.75
CA ARG A 447 19.13 19.38 23.22
C ARG A 447 19.22 19.42 24.75
N GLU A 448 20.06 20.30 25.27
CA GLU A 448 20.19 20.53 26.71
C GLU A 448 18.87 21.01 27.33
N GLU A 449 18.08 21.81 26.60
CA GLU A 449 16.77 22.30 27.06
C GLU A 449 15.73 21.17 27.24
N VAL A 450 15.97 20.01 26.62
CA VAL A 450 15.19 18.78 26.85
C VAL A 450 15.75 18.02 28.05
N LEU A 451 17.07 17.78 28.09
CA LEU A 451 17.69 16.87 29.06
C LEU A 451 17.82 17.45 30.48
N SER A 452 18.17 18.73 30.59
CA SER A 452 18.42 19.39 31.88
C SER A 452 17.17 19.43 32.79
N PRO A 453 15.95 19.76 32.29
CA PRO A 453 14.73 19.64 33.08
C PRO A 453 14.44 18.21 33.56
N LEU A 454 14.86 17.20 32.80
CA LEU A 454 14.67 15.78 33.15
C LEU A 454 15.70 15.30 34.20
N GLY A 455 16.76 16.08 34.45
CA GLY A 455 17.86 15.70 35.34
C GLY A 455 18.81 14.67 34.70
N VAL A 456 18.94 14.72 33.37
CA VAL A 456 19.85 13.86 32.60
C VAL A 456 21.10 14.66 32.26
N ASP A 457 22.24 14.22 32.79
CA ASP A 457 23.53 14.93 32.67
C ASP A 457 24.45 14.35 31.58
N CYS A 458 23.99 13.38 30.80
CA CYS A 458 24.77 12.73 29.73
C CYS A 458 24.15 12.96 28.34
N ASP A 459 24.90 12.62 27.29
CA ASP A 459 24.38 12.72 25.93
C ASP A 459 23.26 11.71 25.68
N VAL A 460 22.26 12.11 24.90
CA VAL A 460 21.20 11.22 24.43
C VAL A 460 20.98 11.42 22.94
N MET A 461 21.17 10.36 22.16
CA MET A 461 20.79 10.32 20.75
C MET A 461 19.45 9.62 20.59
N ALA A 462 18.59 10.10 19.71
CA ALA A 462 17.24 9.59 19.52
C ALA A 462 16.80 9.63 18.05
N TRP A 463 15.79 8.83 17.72
CA TRP A 463 15.23 8.75 16.38
C TRP A 463 13.78 8.26 16.36
N GLY A 464 13.07 8.63 15.31
CA GLY A 464 11.76 8.09 14.94
C GLY A 464 11.75 7.70 13.46
N LEU A 465 11.43 6.44 13.19
CA LEU A 465 11.29 5.87 11.84
C LEU A 465 9.83 5.46 11.62
N ALA A 466 9.39 5.49 10.37
CA ALA A 466 8.09 4.95 9.99
C ALA A 466 8.21 3.45 9.70
N LEU A 467 7.46 2.62 10.41
CA LEU A 467 7.46 1.17 10.21
C LEU A 467 7.02 0.82 8.79
N GLU A 468 6.01 1.52 8.30
CA GLU A 468 5.45 1.29 6.98
C GLU A 468 6.44 1.62 5.87
N ARG A 469 7.22 2.71 6.00
CA ARG A 469 8.26 3.03 5.01
C ARG A 469 9.41 2.02 5.03
N LEU A 470 9.76 1.49 6.21
CA LEU A 470 10.67 0.36 6.30
C LEU A 470 10.09 -0.89 5.61
N ALA A 471 8.79 -1.15 5.79
CA ALA A 471 8.12 -2.26 5.11
C ALA A 471 8.19 -2.10 3.58
N MET A 472 7.85 -0.91 3.05
CA MET A 472 7.97 -0.59 1.62
C MET A 472 9.39 -0.86 1.08
N LEU A 473 10.43 -0.41 1.78
CA LEU A 473 11.82 -0.67 1.37
C LEU A 473 12.20 -2.16 1.34
N THR A 474 11.55 -2.98 2.17
CA THR A 474 11.85 -4.42 2.23
C THR A 474 10.97 -5.26 1.32
N THR A 475 9.76 -4.78 0.98
CA THR A 475 8.78 -5.53 0.19
C THR A 475 8.62 -5.03 -1.24
N GLY A 476 9.10 -3.82 -1.54
CA GLY A 476 8.89 -3.15 -2.83
C GLY A 476 7.49 -2.59 -3.04
N ALA A 477 6.70 -2.43 -1.96
CA ALA A 477 5.36 -1.86 -2.06
C ALA A 477 5.44 -0.35 -2.33
N GLU A 478 4.70 0.11 -3.34
CA GLU A 478 4.72 1.51 -3.77
C GLU A 478 3.74 2.41 -3.01
N ASP A 479 2.65 1.85 -2.48
CA ASP A 479 1.65 2.59 -1.69
C ASP A 479 1.52 2.03 -0.27
N ILE A 480 1.58 2.91 0.72
CA ILE A 480 1.42 2.54 2.14
C ILE A 480 0.04 1.94 2.44
N ARG A 481 -0.99 2.32 1.67
CA ARG A 481 -2.38 1.90 1.86
C ARG A 481 -2.59 0.43 1.49
N ASP A 482 -1.73 -0.10 0.62
CA ASP A 482 -1.71 -1.53 0.28
C ASP A 482 -1.23 -2.37 1.48
N LEU A 483 -0.49 -1.75 2.41
CA LEU A 483 0.06 -2.40 3.59
C LEU A 483 -0.73 -2.12 4.87
N HIS A 484 -1.40 -0.97 5.00
CA HIS A 484 -2.04 -0.54 6.25
C HIS A 484 -3.51 -0.16 6.03
N GLY A 485 -4.39 -0.85 6.77
CA GLY A 485 -5.77 -0.41 6.98
C GLY A 485 -6.77 -1.30 6.27
N THR A 486 -7.97 -0.77 6.05
CA THR A 486 -9.06 -1.52 5.38
C THR A 486 -8.86 -1.67 3.87
N LEU A 487 -7.92 -0.92 3.30
CA LEU A 487 -7.55 -0.97 1.89
C LEU A 487 -6.37 -1.91 1.62
N ALA A 488 -5.84 -2.56 2.66
CA ALA A 488 -4.71 -3.46 2.51
C ALA A 488 -5.03 -4.60 1.54
N ASP A 489 -4.14 -4.82 0.57
CA ASP A 489 -4.34 -5.82 -0.47
C ASP A 489 -4.16 -7.24 0.10
N LEU A 490 -5.26 -8.00 0.12
CA LEU A 490 -5.25 -9.38 0.59
C LEU A 490 -4.58 -10.32 -0.41
N GLU A 491 -4.49 -9.96 -1.68
CA GLU A 491 -3.74 -10.72 -2.68
C GLU A 491 -2.24 -10.58 -2.45
N PHE A 492 -1.75 -9.35 -2.27
CA PHE A 492 -0.40 -9.10 -1.78
C PHE A 492 -0.08 -9.91 -0.51
N LEU A 493 -0.97 -9.95 0.49
CA LEU A 493 -0.75 -10.76 1.69
C LEU A 493 -0.62 -12.28 1.42
N ARG A 494 -1.30 -12.79 0.39
CA ARG A 494 -1.28 -14.21 0.01
C ARG A 494 -0.02 -14.57 -0.78
N SER A 495 0.43 -13.67 -1.65
CA SER A 495 1.57 -13.87 -2.55
C SER A 495 2.91 -13.46 -1.94
N ALA A 496 2.90 -12.53 -0.95
CA ALA A 496 4.10 -12.02 -0.32
C ALA A 496 5.03 -13.14 0.16
N GLU A 497 6.30 -13.01 -0.23
CA GLU A 497 7.35 -13.94 0.12
C GLU A 497 7.63 -13.84 1.63
N VAL A 498 7.75 -14.99 2.29
CA VAL A 498 8.05 -15.00 3.73
C VAL A 498 9.52 -14.63 3.92
N THR A 499 9.77 -13.40 4.39
CA THR A 499 11.10 -12.94 4.75
C THR A 499 11.47 -13.44 6.15
N TYR A 500 12.51 -14.26 6.26
CA TYR A 500 13.01 -14.82 7.52
C TYR A 500 14.13 -13.99 8.14
#